data_AF-A0A109LG87-F1
#
_entry.id   AF-A0A109LG87-F1
#
_cell.length_a   1.000
_cell.length_b   1.000
_cell.length_c   1.000
_cell.angle_alpha   90.00
_cell.angle_beta   90.00
_cell.angle_gamma   90.00
#
_symmetry.space_group_name_H-M   'P 1'
#
loop_
_entity.id
_entity.type
_entity.pdbx_description
1 polymer ?
#
loop_
_entity_poly.entity_id
_entity_poly.type
_entity_poly.pdbx_seq_one_letter_code
_entity_poly.pdbx_strand_id
1 'polypeptide(L)'
;MGPFALQHEPDAHASHHVLAGHVHPVYHLRGKGRQRLRLPCFQIGTQVSLLPAFGAFTGGYAVEQAQDQRIFVIGDHQVWPIQ
;
A
#
# COMPACT_ATOMS: atom_id res chain seq x y z
N MET A 1 20.69 -11.32 7.61
CA MET A 1 19.45 -10.89 6.95
C MET A 1 19.38 -9.38 7.07
N GLY A 2 18.99 -8.69 5.99
CA GLY A 2 19.07 -7.23 5.87
C GLY A 2 18.15 -6.48 6.85
N PRO A 3 17.95 -5.18 6.66
CA PRO A 3 17.29 -4.28 7.63
C PRO A 3 15.77 -4.49 7.79
N PHE A 4 15.23 -5.61 7.31
CA PHE A 4 13.79 -5.85 7.19
C PHE A 4 13.33 -7.13 7.88
N ALA A 5 12.16 -7.05 8.51
CA ALA A 5 11.35 -8.20 8.89
C ALA A 5 10.30 -8.43 7.79
N LEU A 6 10.32 -9.61 7.16
CA LEU A 6 9.34 -9.99 6.14
C LEU A 6 8.19 -10.72 6.84
N GLN A 7 6.97 -10.19 6.76
CA GLN A 7 5.81 -10.73 7.47
C GLN A 7 4.61 -10.87 6.55
N HIS A 8 3.68 -11.76 6.89
CA HIS A 8 2.37 -11.78 6.21
C HIS A 8 1.47 -10.69 6.79
N GLU A 9 1.27 -10.73 8.11
CA GLU A 9 0.50 -9.76 8.87
C GLU A 9 1.27 -8.43 9.04
N PRO A 10 0.59 -7.28 9.05
CA PRO A 10 1.20 -5.96 9.14
C PRO A 10 1.48 -5.52 10.59
N ASP A 11 2.03 -6.40 11.41
CA ASP A 11 2.34 -6.12 12.80
C ASP A 11 3.71 -5.46 12.93
N ALA A 12 3.84 -4.48 13.83
CA ALA A 12 5.11 -3.83 14.09
C ALA A 12 6.13 -4.83 14.66
N HIS A 13 7.35 -4.81 14.14
CA HIS A 13 8.45 -5.60 14.67
C HIS A 13 9.29 -4.78 15.65
N ALA A 14 9.79 -5.41 16.72
CA ALA A 14 10.47 -4.73 17.82
C ALA A 14 11.74 -3.95 17.39
N SER A 15 12.41 -4.38 16.32
CA SER A 15 13.73 -3.87 15.94
C SER A 15 13.96 -3.65 14.45
N HIS A 16 12.98 -3.98 13.59
CA HIS A 16 13.18 -3.96 12.13
C HIS A 16 11.97 -3.32 11.45
N HIS A 17 12.20 -2.71 10.28
CA HIS A 17 11.11 -2.26 9.44
C HIS A 17 10.41 -3.45 8.80
N VAL A 18 9.08 -3.45 8.82
CA VAL A 18 8.28 -4.58 8.34
C VAL A 18 7.85 -4.36 6.91
N LEU A 19 8.04 -5.37 6.07
CA LEU A 19 7.40 -5.47 4.76
C LEU A 19 6.31 -6.54 4.87
N ALA A 20 5.05 -6.12 4.76
CA ALA A 20 3.89 -6.97 4.99
C ALA A 20 2.89 -6.98 3.83
N GLY A 21 2.05 -8.02 3.81
CA GLY A 21 0.94 -8.17 2.87
C GLY A 21 -0.40 -8.23 3.61
N HIS A 22 -1.14 -9.33 3.40
CA HIS A 22 -2.42 -9.68 4.04
C HIS A 22 -3.63 -8.78 3.69
N VAL A 23 -3.54 -7.47 3.95
CA VAL A 23 -4.70 -6.55 3.92
C VAL A 23 -5.07 -6.06 2.53
N HIS A 24 -4.18 -6.23 1.55
CA HIS A 24 -4.38 -5.85 0.14
C HIS A 24 -4.75 -4.36 -0.02
N PRO A 25 -3.80 -3.44 0.24
CA PRO A 25 -4.06 -2.00 0.27
C PRO A 25 -4.48 -1.46 -1.09
N VAL A 26 -5.53 -0.63 -1.10
CA VAL A 26 -6.04 0.06 -2.28
C VAL A 26 -6.27 1.54 -2.01
N TYR A 27 -6.00 2.37 -3.01
CA TYR A 27 -6.24 3.81 -2.96
C TYR A 27 -7.37 4.20 -3.92
N HIS A 28 -8.22 5.14 -3.48
CA HIS A 28 -9.34 5.65 -4.26
C HIS A 28 -8.99 7.00 -4.90
N LEU A 29 -8.68 6.99 -6.19
CA LEU A 29 -8.51 8.21 -6.98
C LEU A 29 -9.86 8.78 -7.40
N ARG A 30 -9.99 10.10 -7.32
CA ARG A 30 -11.17 10.85 -7.77
C ARG A 30 -10.76 11.77 -8.92
N GLY A 31 -11.33 11.52 -10.10
CA GLY A 31 -11.09 12.30 -11.30
C GLY A 31 -12.19 13.33 -11.59
N LYS A 32 -11.99 14.08 -12.68
CA LYS A 32 -13.04 14.95 -13.23
C LYS A 32 -14.25 14.13 -13.69
N GLY A 33 -15.43 14.75 -13.74
CA GLY A 33 -16.63 14.08 -14.23
C GLY A 33 -17.11 12.91 -13.36
N ARG A 34 -16.84 12.95 -12.04
CA ARG A 34 -17.22 11.90 -11.06
C ARG A 34 -16.53 10.54 -11.28
N GLN A 35 -15.43 10.49 -12.03
CA GLN A 35 -14.63 9.28 -12.18
C GLN A 35 -14.04 8.85 -10.84
N ARG A 36 -14.10 7.55 -10.57
CA ARG A 36 -13.50 6.94 -9.37
C ARG A 36 -12.73 5.70 -9.82
N LEU A 37 -11.44 5.67 -9.50
CA LEU A 37 -10.60 4.50 -9.71
C LEU A 37 -10.20 3.94 -8.35
N ARG A 38 -10.27 2.62 -8.23
CA ARG A 38 -9.73 1.88 -7.09
C ARG A 38 -8.51 1.14 -7.61
N LEU A 39 -7.33 1.55 -7.16
CA LEU A 39 -6.06 1.00 -7.62
C LEU A 39 -5.33 0.31 -6.46
N PRO A 40 -4.67 -0.84 -6.69
CA PRO A 40 -3.73 -1.38 -5.72
C PRO A 40 -2.60 -0.38 -5.50
N CYS A 41 -2.03 -0.39 -4.30
CA CYS A 41 -0.98 0.57 -3.95
C CYS A 41 0.07 -0.03 -3.02
N PHE A 42 1.24 0.59 -3.01
CA PHE A 42 2.19 0.48 -1.91
C PHE A 42 1.86 1.57 -0.88
N GLN A 43 1.91 1.20 0.39
CA GLN A 43 1.88 2.17 1.50
C GLN A 43 3.21 2.06 2.24
N ILE A 44 4.00 3.12 2.20
CA ILE A 44 5.32 3.18 2.82
C ILE A 44 5.21 3.98 4.11
N GLY A 45 5.18 3.28 5.25
CA GLY A 45 5.17 3.88 6.58
C GLY A 45 6.55 3.96 7.21
N THR A 46 6.60 4.39 8.46
CA THR A 46 7.83 4.51 9.25
C THR A 46 8.31 3.16 9.81
N GLN A 47 7.38 2.34 10.31
CA GLN A 47 7.67 1.03 10.92
C GLN A 47 7.18 -0.15 10.08
N VAL A 48 6.09 0.02 9.35
CA VAL A 48 5.45 -1.01 8.53
C VAL A 48 5.19 -0.44 7.15
N SER A 49 5.54 -1.19 6.10
CA SER A 49 5.14 -0.92 4.72
C SER A 49 4.31 -2.07 4.19
N LEU A 50 3.24 -1.73 3.47
CA LEU A 50 2.31 -2.68 2.89
C LEU A 50 2.56 -2.84 1.40
N LEU A 51 2.65 -4.10 0.98
CA LEU A 51 2.74 -4.51 -0.41
C LEU A 51 1.34 -4.71 -0.99
N PRO A 52 1.13 -4.38 -2.29
CA PRO A 52 -0.11 -4.67 -2.96
C PRO A 52 -0.35 -6.18 -3.05
N ALA A 53 -1.61 -6.57 -3.22
CA ALA A 53 -1.92 -7.94 -3.63
C ALA A 53 -1.46 -8.18 -5.08
N PHE A 54 -0.86 -9.34 -5.34
CA PHE A 54 -0.55 -9.79 -6.70
C PHE A 54 -1.74 -10.46 -7.40
N GLY A 55 -2.76 -10.88 -6.63
CA GLY A 55 -3.97 -11.50 -7.16
C GLY A 55 -5.02 -10.48 -7.59
N ALA A 56 -5.75 -10.78 -8.68
CA ALA A 56 -6.77 -9.88 -9.23
C ALA A 56 -8.07 -9.75 -8.41
N PHE A 57 -8.35 -10.71 -7.50
CA PHE A 57 -9.65 -10.84 -6.80
C PHE A 57 -9.53 -10.83 -5.28
N THR A 58 -8.51 -10.16 -4.77
CA THR A 58 -8.41 -9.97 -3.34
C THR A 58 -9.21 -8.72 -2.98
N GLY A 59 -10.27 -8.86 -2.18
CA GLY A 59 -10.89 -7.71 -1.52
C GLY A 59 -9.81 -6.78 -0.95
N GLY A 60 -10.05 -5.48 -0.84
CA GLY A 60 -8.96 -4.55 -0.52
C GLY A 60 -9.32 -3.55 0.54
N TYR A 61 -8.31 -3.28 1.35
CA TYR A 61 -8.35 -2.34 2.44
C TYR A 61 -8.08 -0.92 1.91
N ALA A 62 -9.08 -0.05 2.02
CA ALA A 62 -8.94 1.33 1.59
C ALA A 62 -7.97 2.06 2.52
N VAL A 63 -6.91 2.63 1.95
CA VAL A 63 -5.92 3.40 2.68
C VAL A 63 -6.09 4.89 2.40
N GLU A 64 -5.83 5.71 3.41
CA GLU A 64 -5.84 7.17 3.31
C GLU A 64 -4.42 7.71 3.47
N GLN A 65 -4.13 8.87 2.87
CA GLN A 65 -2.84 9.51 3.06
C GLN A 65 -2.75 10.09 4.48
N ALA A 66 -1.75 9.63 5.23
CA ALA A 66 -1.34 10.22 6.50
C ALA A 66 0.01 10.94 6.35
N GLN A 67 0.31 11.90 7.22
CA GLN A 67 1.53 12.72 7.14
C GLN A 67 2.83 11.89 7.22
N ASP A 68 2.80 10.74 7.87
CA ASP A 68 3.92 9.83 8.10
C ASP A 68 3.97 8.67 7.08
N GLN A 69 3.15 8.73 6.04
CA GLN A 69 2.98 7.64 5.08
C GLN A 69 3.03 8.16 3.65
N ARG A 70 3.71 7.41 2.78
CA ARG A 70 3.74 7.68 1.33
C ARG A 70 2.96 6.61 0.61
N ILE A 71 2.05 7.02 -0.26
CA ILE A 71 1.23 6.11 -1.06
C ILE A 71 1.69 6.16 -2.51
N PHE A 72 1.89 4.98 -3.11
CA PHE A 72 2.18 4.82 -4.52
C PHE A 72 1.15 3.91 -5.16
N VAL A 73 0.35 4.41 -6.09
CA VAL A 73 -0.65 3.59 -6.80
C VAL A 73 -0.05 2.92 -8.01
N ILE A 74 -0.58 1.75 -8.35
CA ILE A 74 -0.15 0.95 -9.50
C ILE A 74 -1.27 0.99 -10.53
N GLY A 75 -0.93 1.43 -11.74
CA GLY A 75 -1.87 1.53 -12.84
C GLY A 75 -1.13 1.78 -14.14
N ASP A 76 -1.65 1.23 -15.23
CA ASP A 76 -1.08 1.38 -16.57
C ASP A 76 0.40 0.96 -16.66
N HIS A 77 0.74 -0.17 -16.04
CA HIS A 77 2.13 -0.69 -15.97
C HIS A 77 3.14 0.27 -15.32
N GLN A 78 2.66 1.25 -14.56
CA GLN A 78 3.47 2.28 -13.91
C GLN A 78 3.12 2.41 -12.42
N VAL A 79 4.05 3.04 -11.68
CA VAL A 79 3.92 3.36 -10.26
C VAL A 79 3.87 4.87 -10.11
N TRP A 80 2.80 5.37 -9.51
CA TRP A 80 2.54 6.81 -9.39
C TRP A 80 2.52 7.22 -7.92
N PRO A 81 3.36 8.17 -7.49
CA PRO A 81 3.23 8.76 -6.15
C PRO A 81 1.94 9.57 -6.06
N ILE A 82 1.22 9.45 -4.95
CA ILE A 82 0.13 10.36 -4.64
C ILE A 82 0.68 11.56 -3.87
N GLN A 83 0.20 12.75 -4.21
CA GLN A 83 0.51 14.03 -3.55
C GLN A 83 -0.62 14.49 -2.64
#